data_AF-B3SK20-F1
#
_entry.id   AF-B3SK20-F1
#
_cell.length_a   1.000
_cell.length_b   1.000
_cell.length_c   1.000
_cell.angle_alpha   90.00
_cell.angle_beta   90.00
_cell.angle_gamma   90.00
#
_symmetry.space_group_name_H-M   'P 1'
#
loop_
_entity.id
_entity.type
_entity.pdbx_description
1 polymer ?
#
loop_
_entity_poly.entity_id
_entity_poly.type
_entity_poly.pdbx_seq_one_letter_code
_entity_poly.pdbx_strand_id
1 'polypeptide(L)'
;AEREKLHRDKLKEQFLELGKALDPNRPKSDKVSVLTDTIQMLKDVMNQVDRLKAEYATLSQASRELIQEKSELREEKATLKSDIEILNAQYQHRIRNMVPWIPPYTYPIPLVAITQGQSSFSPYSASVNPLIRQEAS
;
A
#
# COMPACT_ATOMS: atom_id res chain seq x y z
N ALA A 1 58.32 -10.58 16.89
CA ALA A 1 57.28 -11.08 17.81
C ALA A 1 56.11 -10.11 17.95
N GLU A 2 56.35 -8.85 18.31
CA GLU A 2 55.28 -7.83 18.54
C GLU A 2 54.40 -7.53 17.32
N ARG A 3 54.98 -7.39 16.12
CA ARG A 3 54.19 -7.14 14.88
C ARG A 3 53.15 -8.23 14.62
N GLU A 4 53.53 -9.47 14.82
CA GLU A 4 52.68 -10.65 14.62
C GLU A 4 51.62 -10.74 15.73
N LYS A 5 51.95 -10.37 16.96
CA LYS A 5 50.99 -10.28 18.07
C LYS A 5 49.90 -9.25 17.77
N LEU A 6 50.28 -8.03 17.37
CA LEU A 6 49.33 -6.97 17.02
C LEU A 6 48.37 -7.40 15.90
N HIS A 7 48.90 -8.11 14.89
CA HIS A 7 48.10 -8.64 13.80
C HIS A 7 47.04 -9.65 14.30
N ARG A 8 47.43 -10.60 15.16
CA ARG A 8 46.49 -11.57 15.74
C ARG A 8 45.44 -10.92 16.64
N ASP A 9 45.84 -9.93 17.43
CA ASP A 9 44.91 -9.24 18.34
C ASP A 9 43.87 -8.45 17.55
N LYS A 10 44.28 -7.75 16.48
CA LYS A 10 43.34 -7.11 15.55
C LYS A 10 42.39 -8.11 14.91
N LEU A 11 42.88 -9.26 14.44
CA LEU A 11 42.03 -10.28 13.84
C LEU A 11 41.02 -10.85 14.86
N LYS A 12 41.43 -11.06 16.11
CA LYS A 12 40.52 -11.52 17.17
C LYS A 12 39.41 -10.51 17.43
N GLU A 13 39.74 -9.22 17.46
CA GLU A 13 38.75 -8.17 17.67
C GLU A 13 37.69 -8.19 16.55
N GLN A 14 38.10 -8.34 15.28
CA GLN A 14 37.16 -8.43 14.17
C GLN A 14 36.19 -9.62 14.29
N PHE A 15 36.67 -10.79 14.73
CA PHE A 15 35.80 -11.95 14.98
C PHE A 15 34.85 -11.71 16.16
N LEU A 16 35.31 -11.00 17.19
CA LEU A 16 34.49 -10.64 18.34
C LEU A 16 33.39 -9.65 17.97
N GLU A 17 33.73 -8.60 17.22
CA GLU A 17 32.80 -7.61 16.69
C GLU A 17 31.76 -8.27 15.77
N LEU A 18 32.20 -9.13 14.85
CA LEU A 18 31.31 -9.87 13.97
C LEU A 18 30.35 -10.77 14.75
N GLY A 19 30.85 -11.52 15.74
CA GLY A 19 30.02 -12.36 16.60
C GLY A 19 28.96 -11.57 17.35
N LYS A 20 29.33 -10.41 17.93
CA LYS A 20 28.40 -9.49 18.62
C LYS A 20 27.36 -8.89 17.67
N ALA A 21 27.72 -8.62 16.43
CA ALA A 21 26.79 -8.10 15.43
C ALA A 21 25.73 -9.13 15.01
N LEU A 22 26.08 -10.43 15.03
CA LEU A 22 25.12 -11.51 14.78
C LEU A 22 24.19 -11.73 15.98
N ASP A 23 24.77 -11.85 17.17
CA ASP A 23 24.04 -11.98 18.42
C ASP A 23 24.87 -11.39 19.58
N PRO A 24 24.41 -10.28 20.19
CA PRO A 24 25.11 -9.63 21.31
C PRO A 24 25.30 -10.53 22.52
N ASN A 25 24.46 -11.55 22.70
CA ASN A 25 24.48 -12.48 23.83
C ASN A 25 25.24 -13.78 23.51
N ARG A 26 25.86 -13.87 22.33
CA ARG A 26 26.50 -15.08 21.87
C ARG A 26 27.72 -15.44 22.74
N PRO A 27 27.83 -16.68 23.25
CA PRO A 27 29.03 -17.13 23.93
C PRO A 27 30.23 -17.16 22.96
N LYS A 28 31.46 -17.26 23.50
CA LYS A 28 32.69 -17.36 22.70
C LYS A 28 32.58 -18.52 21.70
N SER A 29 32.32 -18.17 20.46
CA SER A 29 32.03 -19.13 19.40
C SER A 29 33.25 -19.36 18.54
N ASP A 30 33.36 -20.57 18.00
CA ASP A 30 34.45 -20.89 17.08
C ASP A 30 34.34 -20.05 15.80
N LYS A 31 35.49 -19.82 15.17
CA LYS A 31 35.59 -18.93 14.00
C LYS A 31 34.78 -19.45 12.80
N VAL A 32 34.66 -20.76 12.65
CA VAL A 32 33.96 -21.37 11.50
C VAL A 32 32.46 -21.13 11.66
N SER A 33 31.92 -21.32 12.86
CA SER A 33 30.53 -21.03 13.17
C SER A 33 30.21 -19.55 13.00
N VAL A 34 31.04 -18.62 13.52
CA VAL A 34 30.85 -17.16 13.30
C VAL A 34 30.71 -16.82 11.81
N LEU A 35 31.60 -17.36 10.97
CA LEU A 35 31.56 -17.11 9.52
C LEU A 35 30.35 -17.76 8.85
N THR A 36 30.02 -19.00 9.23
CA THR A 36 28.89 -19.74 8.66
C THR A 36 27.58 -19.04 8.96
N ASP A 37 27.38 -18.64 10.23
CA ASP A 37 26.19 -17.93 10.68
C ASP A 37 26.07 -16.57 9.99
N THR A 38 27.19 -15.85 9.82
CA THR A 38 27.21 -14.58 9.08
C THR A 38 26.75 -14.76 7.64
N ILE A 39 27.30 -15.77 6.95
CA ILE A 39 26.95 -16.07 5.56
C ILE A 39 25.47 -16.42 5.46
N GLN A 40 24.95 -17.23 6.39
CA GLN A 40 23.55 -17.63 6.39
C GLN A 40 22.62 -16.44 6.67
N MET A 41 22.92 -15.65 7.69
CA MET A 41 22.14 -14.44 8.02
C MET A 41 22.14 -13.44 6.85
N LEU A 42 23.29 -13.24 6.18
CA LEU A 42 23.37 -12.38 5.01
C LEU A 42 22.45 -12.88 3.89
N LYS A 43 22.44 -14.19 3.60
CA LYS A 43 21.51 -14.78 2.62
C LYS A 43 20.06 -14.57 3.02
N ASP A 44 19.73 -14.78 4.29
CA ASP A 44 18.36 -14.64 4.78
C ASP A 44 17.87 -13.19 4.69
N VAL A 45 18.72 -12.22 5.04
CA VAL A 45 18.42 -10.78 4.91
C VAL A 45 18.30 -10.38 3.43
N MET A 46 19.18 -10.86 2.56
CA MET A 46 19.08 -10.61 1.12
C MET A 46 17.76 -11.16 0.54
N ASN A 47 17.39 -12.39 0.91
CA ASN A 47 16.12 -13.00 0.51
C ASN A 47 14.91 -12.20 1.02
N GLN A 48 14.96 -11.70 2.25
CA GLN A 48 13.91 -10.83 2.80
C GLN A 48 13.78 -9.52 2.03
N VAL A 49 14.91 -8.89 1.68
CA VAL A 49 14.94 -7.67 0.86
C VAL A 49 14.31 -7.94 -0.51
N ASP A 50 14.65 -9.05 -1.16
CA ASP A 50 14.11 -9.38 -2.48
C ASP A 50 12.60 -9.71 -2.43
N ARG A 51 12.15 -10.43 -1.39
CA ARG A 51 10.72 -10.66 -1.15
C ARG A 51 9.97 -9.36 -0.94
N LEU A 52 10.48 -8.46 -0.10
CA LEU A 52 9.86 -7.16 0.17
C LEU A 52 9.79 -6.29 -1.09
N LYS A 53 10.82 -6.31 -1.95
CA LYS A 53 10.78 -5.62 -3.25
C LYS A 53 9.68 -6.19 -4.15
N ALA A 54 9.51 -7.51 -4.19
CA ALA A 54 8.46 -8.16 -4.96
C ALA A 54 7.07 -7.79 -4.43
N GLU A 55 6.85 -7.88 -3.11
CA GLU A 55 5.59 -7.49 -2.46
C GLU A 55 5.27 -6.01 -2.70
N TYR A 56 6.27 -5.12 -2.60
CA TYR A 56 6.10 -3.71 -2.91
C TYR A 56 5.68 -3.48 -4.36
N ALA A 57 6.32 -4.18 -5.32
CA ALA A 57 5.97 -4.08 -6.73
C ALA A 57 4.53 -4.53 -6.99
N THR A 58 4.11 -5.67 -6.42
CA THR A 58 2.74 -6.18 -6.53
C THR A 58 1.73 -5.22 -5.90
N LEU A 59 1.98 -4.74 -4.68
CA LEU A 59 1.09 -3.81 -3.99
C LEU A 59 0.99 -2.46 -4.71
N SER A 60 2.11 -1.96 -5.24
CA SER A 60 2.15 -0.73 -6.04
C SER A 60 1.34 -0.88 -7.32
N GLN A 61 1.41 -2.03 -7.99
CA GLN A 61 0.62 -2.32 -9.17
C GLN A 61 -0.88 -2.39 -8.85
N ALA A 62 -1.27 -3.15 -7.82
CA ALA A 62 -2.66 -3.24 -7.39
C ALA A 62 -3.24 -1.87 -6.99
N SER A 63 -2.44 -1.02 -6.34
CA SER A 63 -2.82 0.36 -6.01
C SER A 63 -3.09 1.20 -7.26
N ARG A 64 -2.24 1.10 -8.29
CA ARG A 64 -2.45 1.79 -9.58
C ARG A 64 -3.72 1.33 -10.27
N GLU A 65 -3.94 0.02 -10.33
CA GLU A 65 -5.14 -0.58 -10.92
C GLU A 65 -6.41 -0.10 -10.20
N LEU A 66 -6.41 -0.09 -8.87
CA LEU A 66 -7.55 0.39 -8.08
C LEU A 66 -7.83 1.90 -8.29
N ILE A 67 -6.77 2.71 -8.42
CA ILE A 67 -6.91 4.14 -8.75
C ILE A 67 -7.54 4.32 -10.13
N GLN A 68 -7.11 3.50 -11.10
CA GLN A 68 -7.67 3.50 -12.46
C GLN A 68 -9.14 3.07 -12.45
N GLU A 69 -9.48 1.93 -11.84
CA GLU A 69 -10.86 1.44 -11.74
C GLU A 69 -11.77 2.48 -11.06
N LYS A 70 -11.30 3.12 -9.99
CA LYS A 70 -12.02 4.22 -9.33
C LYS A 70 -12.30 5.39 -10.28
N SER A 71 -11.37 5.70 -11.19
CA SER A 71 -11.55 6.78 -12.18
C SER A 71 -12.55 6.38 -13.27
N GLU A 72 -12.49 5.15 -13.76
CA GLU A 72 -13.42 4.58 -14.74
C GLU A 72 -14.85 4.57 -14.18
N LEU A 73 -15.04 4.08 -12.95
CA LEU A 73 -16.34 4.12 -12.26
C LEU A 73 -16.90 5.53 -12.08
N ARG A 74 -16.03 6.55 -11.89
CA ARG A 74 -16.47 7.95 -11.82
C ARG A 74 -16.94 8.46 -13.18
N GLU A 75 -16.25 8.09 -14.25
CA GLU A 75 -16.62 8.44 -15.61
C GLU A 75 -17.94 7.77 -16.03
N GLU A 76 -18.09 6.47 -15.76
CA GLU A 76 -19.33 5.74 -15.98
C GLU A 76 -20.50 6.33 -15.20
N LYS A 77 -20.29 6.65 -13.92
CA LYS A 77 -21.30 7.33 -13.09
C LYS A 77 -21.70 8.68 -13.66
N ALA A 78 -20.76 9.47 -14.18
CA ALA A 78 -21.04 10.76 -14.78
C ALA A 78 -21.83 10.60 -16.09
N THR A 79 -21.44 9.63 -16.92
CA THR A 79 -22.11 9.29 -18.18
C THR A 79 -23.56 8.87 -17.93
N LEU A 80 -23.79 7.92 -17.01
CA LEU A 80 -25.15 7.48 -16.64
C LEU A 80 -26.02 8.63 -16.10
N LYS A 81 -25.43 9.54 -15.31
CA LYS A 81 -26.14 10.71 -14.82
C LYS A 81 -26.58 11.62 -15.98
N SER A 82 -25.70 11.85 -16.94
CA SER A 82 -26.01 12.64 -18.14
C SER A 82 -27.11 11.98 -18.98
N ASP A 83 -27.05 10.66 -19.17
CA ASP A 83 -28.06 9.91 -19.92
C ASP A 83 -29.44 9.98 -19.25
N ILE A 84 -29.49 9.90 -17.91
CA ILE A 84 -30.72 10.10 -17.15
C ILE A 84 -31.28 11.52 -17.34
N GLU A 85 -30.43 12.54 -17.29
CA GLU A 85 -30.83 13.94 -17.49
C GLU A 85 -31.37 14.18 -18.92
N ILE A 86 -30.69 13.63 -19.94
CA ILE A 86 -31.12 13.70 -21.34
C ILE A 86 -32.46 12.99 -21.52
N LEU A 87 -32.60 11.76 -21.02
CA LEU A 87 -33.83 10.99 -21.16
C LEU A 87 -35.01 11.67 -20.46
N ASN A 88 -34.79 12.22 -19.27
CA ASN A 88 -35.80 12.97 -18.56
C ASN A 88 -36.20 14.24 -19.33
N ALA A 89 -35.26 14.98 -19.90
CA ALA A 89 -35.55 16.15 -20.73
C ALA A 89 -36.40 15.79 -21.96
N GLN A 90 -36.07 14.68 -22.65
CA GLN A 90 -36.86 14.17 -23.77
C GLN A 90 -38.28 13.78 -23.36
N TYR A 91 -38.41 13.08 -22.23
CA TYR A 91 -39.71 12.70 -21.67
C TYR A 91 -40.57 13.93 -21.38
N GLN A 92 -40.03 14.90 -20.65
CA GLN A 92 -40.74 16.15 -20.34
C GLN A 92 -41.14 16.92 -21.59
N HIS A 93 -40.26 16.99 -22.60
CA HIS A 93 -40.57 17.62 -23.87
C HIS A 93 -41.73 16.93 -24.59
N ARG A 94 -41.73 15.59 -24.64
CA ARG A 94 -42.81 14.81 -25.26
C ARG A 94 -44.14 15.00 -24.54
N ILE A 95 -44.17 14.94 -23.20
CA ILE A 95 -45.38 15.17 -22.40
C ILE A 95 -45.96 16.57 -22.69
N ARG A 96 -45.10 17.60 -22.70
CA ARG A 96 -45.51 18.97 -23.01
C ARG A 96 -46.09 19.11 -24.42
N ASN A 97 -45.52 18.41 -25.40
CA ASN A 97 -46.00 18.45 -26.79
C ASN A 97 -47.30 17.64 -26.98
N MET A 98 -47.45 16.49 -26.32
CA MET A 98 -48.62 15.61 -26.47
C MET A 98 -49.82 16.08 -25.65
N VAL A 99 -49.59 16.77 -24.53
CA VAL A 99 -50.66 17.24 -23.64
C VAL A 99 -50.47 18.71 -23.25
N PRO A 100 -50.56 19.66 -24.20
CA PRO A 100 -50.25 21.08 -23.96
C PRO A 100 -51.16 21.78 -22.94
N TRP A 101 -52.32 21.19 -22.63
CA TRP A 101 -53.32 21.73 -21.70
C TRP A 101 -53.10 21.33 -20.24
N ILE A 102 -52.10 20.48 -19.92
CA ILE A 102 -51.70 20.21 -18.53
C ILE A 102 -50.69 21.28 -18.08
N PRO A 103 -50.96 22.03 -17.00
CA PRO A 103 -50.03 23.04 -16.49
C PRO A 103 -48.73 22.39 -15.94
N PRO A 104 -47.58 23.08 -16.00
CA PRO A 104 -46.23 22.50 -15.76
C PRO A 104 -45.97 22.00 -14.33
N TYR A 105 -46.95 22.03 -13.45
CA TYR A 105 -46.87 21.51 -12.09
C TYR A 105 -47.64 20.20 -12.00
N THR A 106 -47.06 19.11 -12.50
CA THR A 106 -47.63 17.77 -12.32
C THR A 106 -46.50 16.76 -12.06
N TYR A 107 -46.35 16.54 -10.75
CA TYR A 107 -45.62 15.51 -10.00
C TYR A 107 -44.09 15.38 -10.17
N PRO A 108 -43.32 15.50 -9.08
CA PRO A 108 -41.93 15.08 -9.07
C PRO A 108 -41.92 13.56 -9.28
N ILE A 109 -41.26 13.11 -10.36
CA ILE A 109 -40.89 11.71 -10.52
C ILE A 109 -40.11 11.32 -9.25
N PRO A 110 -40.46 10.24 -8.54
CA PRO A 110 -39.69 9.80 -7.39
C PRO A 110 -38.27 9.50 -7.87
N LEU A 111 -37.35 10.40 -7.55
CA LEU A 111 -35.93 10.19 -7.71
C LEU A 111 -35.62 9.00 -6.82
N VAL A 112 -35.39 7.82 -7.39
CA VAL A 112 -34.81 6.70 -6.63
C VAL A 112 -33.43 7.18 -6.24
N ALA A 113 -33.32 7.69 -5.02
CA ALA A 113 -32.08 8.16 -4.46
C ALA A 113 -31.17 6.94 -4.32
N ILE A 114 -30.28 6.75 -5.29
CA ILE A 114 -29.09 5.93 -5.07
C ILE A 114 -28.33 6.70 -4.00
N THR A 115 -28.41 6.22 -2.76
CA THR A 115 -27.84 6.82 -1.56
C THR A 115 -26.38 7.18 -1.82
N GLN A 116 -26.12 8.46 -2.06
CA GLN A 116 -24.76 8.97 -2.19
C GLN A 116 -24.18 9.09 -0.78
N GLY A 117 -23.53 8.03 -0.31
CA GLY A 117 -22.47 8.21 0.66
C GLY A 117 -21.36 9.01 -0.03
N GLN A 118 -21.29 10.31 0.23
CA GLN A 118 -20.07 11.07 0.00
C GLN A 118 -19.01 10.54 0.96
N SER A 119 -18.32 9.45 0.58
CA SER A 119 -17.05 9.12 1.20
C SER A 119 -16.02 10.09 0.62
N SER A 120 -15.79 11.17 1.35
CA SER A 120 -14.58 11.97 1.18
C SER A 120 -13.41 11.07 1.52
N PHE A 121 -12.89 10.34 0.53
CA PHE A 121 -11.72 9.51 0.71
C PHE A 121 -10.53 10.46 0.82
N SER A 122 -10.20 10.81 2.06
CA SER A 122 -8.91 11.40 2.39
C SER A 122 -7.84 10.43 1.88
N PRO A 123 -6.92 10.84 1.00
CA PRO A 123 -5.81 9.98 0.64
C PRO A 123 -5.06 9.69 1.94
N TYR A 124 -4.98 8.41 2.33
CA TYR A 124 -4.13 8.00 3.42
C TYR A 124 -2.73 8.52 3.11
N SER A 125 -2.28 9.51 3.88
CA SER A 125 -0.87 9.80 3.96
C SER A 125 -0.23 8.52 4.48
N ALA A 126 0.75 8.01 3.74
CA ALA A 126 1.60 6.93 4.21
C ALA A 126 2.34 7.45 5.45
N SER A 127 1.73 7.30 6.62
CA SER A 127 2.43 7.42 7.89
C SER A 127 3.39 6.25 7.95
N VAL A 128 4.67 6.56 7.81
CA VAL A 128 5.76 5.65 8.08
C VAL A 128 5.59 5.21 9.55
N ASN A 129 5.15 3.97 9.79
CA ASN A 129 5.01 3.43 11.14
C ASN A 129 6.37 3.43 11.86
N PRO A 130 6.54 4.14 12.98
CA PRO A 130 7.61 3.88 13.92
C PRO A 130 7.01 3.09 15.09
N LEU A 131 6.62 1.83 14.86
CA LEU A 131 6.16 0.97 15.94
C LEU A 131 6.62 -0.48 15.75
N ILE A 132 7.93 -0.66 15.76
CA ILE A 132 8.55 -1.87 16.32
C ILE A 132 9.51 -1.41 17.41
N ARG A 133 8.96 -1.07 18.58
CA ARG A 133 9.75 -0.97 19.82
C ARG A 133 8.84 -1.08 21.04
N GLN A 134 8.36 -2.28 21.34
CA GLN A 134 8.17 -2.76 22.71
C GLN A 134 7.63 -4.18 22.67
N GLU A 135 8.52 -5.16 22.70
CA GLU A 135 8.32 -6.38 23.48
C GLU A 135 9.71 -6.88 23.88
N ALA A 136 10.06 -6.68 25.16
CA ALA A 136 10.96 -7.51 25.98
C ALA A 136 11.28 -6.72 27.26
N SER A 137 10.46 -6.94 28.29
CA SER A 137 10.90 -6.96 29.69
C SER A 137 10.41 -8.24 30.33
#